data_AF-A0A519L089-F1
#
_entry.id   AF-A0A519L089-F1
#
_cell.length_a   1.000
_cell.length_b   1.000
_cell.length_c   1.000
_cell.angle_alpha   90.00
_cell.angle_beta   90.00
_cell.angle_gamma   90.00
#
_symmetry.space_group_name_H-M   'P 1'
#
loop_
_entity.id
_entity.type
_entity.pdbx_description
1 polymer ?
#
loop_
_entity_poly.entity_id
_entity_poly.type
_entity_poly.pdbx_seq_one_letter_code
_entity_poly.pdbx_strand_id
1 'polypeptide(L)'
;MTAHILQADLHASIAAAPADHPEWQYLNLLRDILDNGVRRDDRTGTGTLGVFGRQMRFDLAKGFPVLTTKKLHLRSIIVELLWFLRGETNIGWLQENGVKIWDEWADAEGELGPVYGKQWRSWTAPDGRVIDQITTLVHNLKTNP
;
A
#
# COMPACT_ATOMS: atom_id res chain seq x y z
N MET A 1 -18.53 27.81 35.84
CA MET A 1 -19.53 27.02 35.08
C MET A 1 -19.69 27.76 33.76
N THR A 2 -19.22 27.30 32.60
CA THR A 2 -19.64 26.05 31.93
C THR A 2 -18.60 25.72 30.84
N ALA A 3 -17.50 25.04 31.20
CA ALA A 3 -16.55 24.46 30.25
C ALA A 3 -16.49 22.92 30.34
N HIS A 4 -17.27 22.33 31.25
CA HIS A 4 -17.27 20.89 31.51
C HIS A 4 -18.29 20.08 30.72
N ILE A 5 -19.19 20.72 29.97
CA ILE A 5 -20.26 20.01 29.23
C ILE A 5 -19.78 19.54 27.85
N LEU A 6 -18.79 20.20 27.24
CA LEU A 6 -18.36 19.87 25.86
C LEU A 6 -17.45 18.62 25.73
N GLN A 7 -16.86 18.12 26.82
CA GLN A 7 -15.94 16.97 26.77
C GLN A 7 -16.64 15.63 27.03
N ALA A 8 -17.82 15.66 27.66
CA ALA A 8 -18.65 14.49 27.91
C ALA A 8 -19.38 14.03 26.63
N ASP A 9 -19.82 14.97 25.79
CA ASP A 9 -20.54 14.68 24.55
C ASP A 9 -19.64 14.20 23.40
N LEU A 10 -18.33 14.51 23.43
CA LEU A 10 -17.39 14.01 22.42
C LEU A 10 -17.08 12.52 22.59
N HIS A 11 -17.18 12.00 23.82
CA HIS A 11 -17.02 10.57 24.11
C HIS A 11 -18.28 9.75 23.81
N ALA A 12 -19.42 10.40 23.54
CA ALA A 12 -20.74 9.77 23.52
C ALA A 12 -21.23 9.30 22.13
N SER A 13 -20.42 9.34 21.06
CA SER A 13 -20.87 8.81 19.75
C SER A 13 -19.76 8.32 18.83
N ILE A 14 -18.91 7.42 19.31
CA ILE A 14 -18.25 6.45 18.43
C ILE A 14 -18.66 5.08 18.95
N ALA A 15 -19.68 4.48 18.33
CA ALA A 15 -19.95 3.08 18.55
C ALA A 15 -18.66 2.31 18.27
N ALA A 16 -18.18 1.52 19.24
CA ALA A 16 -17.03 0.68 19.04
C ALA A 16 -17.28 -0.20 17.81
N ALA A 17 -16.30 -0.29 16.91
CA ALA A 17 -16.43 -1.12 15.72
C ALA A 17 -16.76 -2.57 16.16
N PRO A 18 -17.63 -3.28 15.42
CA PRO A 18 -17.92 -4.68 15.71
C PRO A 18 -16.65 -5.50 15.88
N ALA A 19 -16.66 -6.48 16.79
CA ALA A 19 -15.48 -7.30 17.07
C ALA A 19 -15.02 -8.11 15.84
N ASP A 20 -15.91 -8.35 14.89
CA ASP A 20 -15.69 -9.02 13.61
C ASP A 20 -15.37 -8.06 12.45
N HIS A 21 -15.21 -6.76 12.72
CA HIS A 21 -14.84 -5.79 11.69
C HIS A 21 -13.48 -6.17 11.05
N PRO A 22 -13.35 -6.21 9.71
CA PRO A 22 -12.17 -6.77 9.04
C PRO A 22 -10.87 -6.01 9.33
N GLU A 23 -10.94 -4.72 9.67
CA GLU A 23 -9.76 -3.91 10.06
C GLU A 23 -9.06 -4.44 11.33
N TRP A 24 -9.75 -5.21 12.18
CA TRP A 24 -9.11 -5.89 13.31
C TRP A 24 -7.99 -6.83 12.88
N GLN A 25 -8.00 -7.37 11.66
CA GLN A 25 -6.88 -8.17 11.15
C GLN A 25 -5.58 -7.38 11.09
N TYR A 26 -5.64 -6.12 10.65
CA TYR A 26 -4.49 -5.21 10.62
C TYR A 26 -4.07 -4.80 12.03
N LEU A 27 -5.02 -4.41 12.88
CA LEU A 27 -4.72 -3.96 14.24
C LEU A 27 -4.15 -5.10 15.11
N ASN A 28 -4.66 -6.32 14.96
CA ASN A 28 -4.15 -7.50 15.65
C ASN A 28 -2.76 -7.89 15.15
N LEU A 29 -2.45 -7.68 13.87
CA LEU A 29 -1.09 -7.86 13.36
C LEU A 29 -0.12 -6.84 13.98
N LEU A 30 -0.52 -5.58 14.07
CA LEU A 30 0.29 -4.57 14.76
C LEU A 30 0.51 -4.94 16.24
N ARG A 31 -0.53 -5.44 16.92
CA ARG A 31 -0.44 -5.92 18.29
C ARG A 31 0.54 -7.10 18.41
N ASP A 32 0.45 -8.11 17.53
CA ASP A 32 1.39 -9.25 17.49
C ASP A 32 2.84 -8.78 17.29
N ILE A 33 3.07 -7.79 16.43
CA ILE A 33 4.40 -7.19 16.24
C ILE A 33 4.92 -6.52 17.52
N LEU A 34 4.07 -5.82 18.25
CA LEU A 34 4.48 -5.14 19.49
C LEU A 34 4.71 -6.13 20.64
N ASP A 35 3.88 -7.15 20.75
CA ASP A 35 3.92 -8.10 21.86
C ASP A 35 4.96 -9.21 21.64
N ASN A 36 5.13 -9.68 20.39
CA ASN A 36 5.94 -10.86 20.03
C ASN A 36 7.03 -10.56 18.99
N GLY A 37 7.20 -9.31 18.55
CA GLY A 37 8.16 -8.95 17.51
C GLY A 37 9.60 -9.11 17.93
N VAL A 38 10.43 -9.63 17.02
CA VAL A 38 11.89 -9.67 17.20
C VAL A 38 12.49 -8.40 16.63
N ARG A 39 13.34 -7.74 17.42
CA ARG A 39 14.09 -6.57 16.97
C ARG A 39 15.15 -6.96 15.94
N ARG A 40 15.23 -6.20 14.85
CA ARG A 40 16.25 -6.33 13.81
C ARG A 40 16.75 -4.95 13.40
N ASP A 41 18.04 -4.85 13.13
CA ASP A 41 18.61 -3.65 12.52
C ASP A 41 18.28 -3.63 11.02
N ASP A 42 18.24 -2.43 10.43
CA ASP A 42 17.92 -2.24 9.02
C ASP A 42 18.86 -1.22 8.36
N ARG A 43 18.76 -1.10 7.03
CA ARG A 43 19.58 -0.19 6.22
C ARG A 43 19.37 1.30 6.53
N THR A 44 18.30 1.66 7.24
CA THR A 44 18.00 3.05 7.62
C THR A 44 18.63 3.44 8.95
N GLY A 45 19.11 2.46 9.73
CA GLY A 45 19.67 2.65 11.06
C GLY A 45 18.63 2.85 12.17
N THR A 46 17.34 2.89 11.85
CA THR A 46 16.25 3.01 12.85
C THR A 46 15.99 1.66 13.52
N GLY A 47 16.02 0.58 12.74
CA GLY A 47 15.66 -0.76 13.18
C GLY A 47 14.14 -0.97 13.24
N THR A 48 13.73 -2.24 13.30
CA THR A 48 12.33 -2.66 13.26
C THR A 48 12.03 -3.75 14.28
N LEU A 49 10.76 -3.83 14.71
CA LEU A 49 10.19 -5.04 15.30
C LEU A 49 9.45 -5.79 14.20
N GLY A 50 9.63 -7.12 14.15
CA GLY A 50 8.98 -7.91 13.11
C GLY A 50 8.72 -9.35 13.50
N VAL A 51 7.58 -9.83 13.01
CA VAL A 51 7.15 -11.23 13.06
C VAL A 51 7.13 -11.82 11.65
N PHE A 52 7.23 -13.15 11.50
CA PHE A 52 7.39 -13.78 10.18
C PHE A 52 6.15 -14.56 9.71
N GLY A 53 5.70 -14.35 8.47
CA GLY A 53 4.67 -15.21 7.85
C GLY A 53 3.25 -15.03 8.40
N ARG A 54 2.81 -13.79 8.65
CA ARG A 54 1.43 -13.47 9.04
C ARG A 54 0.58 -13.20 7.79
N GLN A 55 -0.71 -13.52 7.86
CA GLN A 55 -1.62 -13.38 6.73
C GLN A 55 -2.89 -12.63 7.14
N MET A 56 -3.38 -11.77 6.25
CA MET A 56 -4.69 -11.14 6.34
C MET A 56 -5.51 -11.52 5.10
N ARG A 57 -6.83 -11.56 5.23
CA ARG A 57 -7.77 -11.84 4.13
C ARG A 57 -8.92 -10.84 4.18
N PHE A 58 -9.13 -10.12 3.09
CA PHE A 58 -10.22 -9.15 2.97
C PHE A 58 -11.19 -9.59 1.87
N ASP A 59 -12.46 -9.69 2.22
CA ASP A 59 -13.53 -10.03 1.27
C ASP A 59 -13.92 -8.77 0.48
N LEU A 60 -13.45 -8.69 -0.76
CA LEU A 60 -13.69 -7.54 -1.63
C LEU A 60 -15.14 -7.44 -2.13
N ALA A 61 -15.95 -8.51 -2.00
CA ALA A 61 -17.37 -8.45 -2.32
C ALA A 61 -18.17 -7.71 -1.23
N LYS A 62 -17.61 -7.58 -0.02
CA LYS A 62 -18.23 -6.89 1.13
C LYS A 62 -17.79 -5.44 1.29
N GLY A 63 -16.77 -5.01 0.55
CA GLY A 63 -16.26 -3.64 0.60
C GLY A 63 -14.78 -3.56 0.23
N PHE A 64 -14.22 -2.35 0.29
CA PHE A 64 -12.82 -2.09 -0.02
C PHE A 64 -12.02 -1.85 1.27
N PRO A 65 -10.93 -2.59 1.55
CA PRO A 65 -10.24 -2.60 2.85
C PRO A 65 -9.30 -1.40 3.03
N VAL A 66 -9.86 -0.18 2.96
CA VAL A 66 -9.16 1.06 3.30
C VAL A 66 -9.22 1.21 4.82
N LEU A 67 -8.06 1.35 5.45
CA LEU A 67 -7.98 1.58 6.89
C LEU A 67 -8.74 2.84 7.28
N THR A 68 -9.51 2.75 8.35
CA THR A 68 -10.35 3.85 8.86
C THR A 68 -9.78 4.45 10.15
N THR A 69 -8.96 3.70 10.87
CA THR A 69 -8.28 4.16 12.10
C THR A 69 -7.23 5.25 11.84
N LYS A 70 -6.81 5.43 10.60
CA LYS A 70 -5.96 6.55 10.15
C LYS A 70 -6.30 6.93 8.72
N LYS A 71 -6.47 8.23 8.45
CA LYS A 71 -6.73 8.74 7.10
C LYS A 71 -5.57 8.39 6.16
N LEU A 72 -5.88 7.74 5.02
CA LEU A 72 -4.93 7.42 3.96
C LEU A 72 -5.00 8.45 2.82
N HIS A 73 -3.86 8.68 2.15
CA HIS A 73 -3.79 9.55 0.98
C HIS A 73 -4.10 8.75 -0.30
N LEU A 74 -5.39 8.38 -0.48
CA LEU A 74 -5.85 7.47 -1.56
C LEU A 74 -5.47 7.94 -2.97
N ARG A 75 -5.44 9.26 -3.21
CA ARG A 75 -5.01 9.81 -4.50
C ARG A 75 -3.62 9.31 -4.90
N SER A 76 -2.64 9.34 -3.98
CA SER A 76 -1.29 8.87 -4.29
C SER A 76 -1.26 7.39 -4.62
N ILE A 77 -2.00 6.56 -3.88
CA ILE A 77 -2.05 5.11 -4.10
C ILE A 77 -2.62 4.78 -5.47
N ILE A 78 -3.72 5.44 -5.86
CA ILE A 78 -4.37 5.21 -7.16
C ILE A 78 -3.47 5.69 -8.31
N VAL A 79 -2.91 6.89 -8.19
CA VAL A 79 -2.02 7.48 -9.22
C VAL A 79 -0.75 6.63 -9.38
N GLU A 80 -0.15 6.17 -8.30
CA GLU A 80 0.98 5.23 -8.34
C GLU A 80 0.62 3.92 -9.05
N LEU A 81 -0.52 3.32 -8.75
CA LEU A 81 -0.96 2.10 -9.44
C LEU A 81 -1.15 2.33 -10.94
N LEU A 82 -1.72 3.47 -11.33
CA LEU A 82 -1.85 3.84 -12.75
C LEU A 82 -0.47 4.03 -13.40
N TRP A 83 0.48 4.63 -12.70
CA TRP A 83 1.86 4.79 -13.16
C TRP A 83 2.54 3.43 -13.39
N PHE A 84 2.39 2.47 -12.47
CA PHE A 84 2.85 1.08 -12.68
C PHE A 84 2.18 0.43 -13.90
N LEU A 85 0.86 0.54 -14.02
CA LEU A 85 0.11 -0.05 -15.13
C LEU A 85 0.48 0.58 -16.47
N ARG A 86 0.91 1.85 -16.52
CA ARG A 86 1.43 2.50 -17.74
C ARG A 86 2.81 1.99 -18.14
N GLY A 87 3.54 1.34 -17.24
CA GLY A 87 4.90 0.85 -17.49
C GLY A 87 5.98 1.90 -17.29
N GLU A 88 5.65 3.03 -16.66
CA GLU A 88 6.55 4.16 -16.47
C GLU A 88 7.64 3.87 -15.43
N THR A 89 8.76 4.56 -15.54
CA THR A 89 9.89 4.55 -14.58
C THR A 89 10.33 5.94 -14.15
N ASN A 90 9.86 6.98 -14.85
CA ASN A 90 10.14 8.37 -14.54
C ASN A 90 9.09 8.97 -13.59
N ILE A 91 9.52 9.70 -12.57
CA ILE A 91 8.65 10.33 -11.57
C ILE A 91 7.95 11.59 -12.08
N GLY A 92 8.33 12.16 -13.22
CA GLY A 92 7.72 13.39 -13.77
C GLY A 92 6.20 13.27 -13.91
N TRP A 93 5.71 12.13 -14.39
CA TRP A 93 4.26 11.88 -14.48
C TRP A 93 3.58 11.84 -13.10
N LEU A 94 4.25 11.28 -12.08
CA LEU A 94 3.73 11.30 -10.70
C LEU A 94 3.64 12.73 -10.18
N GLN A 95 4.69 13.53 -10.39
CA GLN A 95 4.78 14.91 -9.94
C GLN A 95 3.74 15.81 -10.59
N GLU A 96 3.54 15.68 -11.91
CA GLU A 96 2.46 16.36 -12.67
C GLU A 96 1.07 16.05 -12.09
N ASN A 97 0.89 14.85 -11.52
CA ASN A 97 -0.35 14.41 -10.88
C ASN A 97 -0.42 14.71 -9.38
N GLY A 98 0.56 15.43 -8.83
CA GLY A 98 0.63 15.86 -7.44
C GLY A 98 1.11 14.78 -6.46
N VAL A 99 1.87 13.79 -6.95
CA VAL A 99 2.37 12.67 -6.16
C VAL A 99 3.90 12.72 -6.08
N LYS A 100 4.44 12.66 -4.86
CA LYS A 100 5.87 12.83 -4.56
C LYS A 100 6.49 11.68 -3.79
N ILE A 101 5.76 10.57 -3.64
CA ILE A 101 6.14 9.45 -2.76
C ILE A 101 7.36 8.67 -3.26
N TRP A 102 7.88 8.99 -4.46
CA TRP A 102 9.06 8.37 -5.06
C TRP A 102 10.23 9.35 -5.28
N ASP A 103 10.07 10.63 -4.93
CA ASP A 103 11.03 11.70 -5.25
C ASP A 103 12.44 11.40 -4.69
N GLU A 104 12.53 10.81 -3.49
CA GLU A 104 13.81 10.54 -2.81
C GLU A 104 14.63 9.41 -3.42
N TRP A 105 14.05 8.63 -4.34
CA TRP A 105 14.71 7.48 -4.95
C TRP A 105 15.09 7.69 -6.42
N ALA A 106 14.62 8.77 -7.04
CA ALA A 106 14.91 9.05 -8.43
C ALA A 106 16.30 9.68 -8.60
N ASP A 107 16.88 9.48 -9.78
CA ASP A 107 18.09 10.20 -10.19
C ASP A 107 17.80 11.66 -10.59
N ALA A 108 18.82 12.37 -11.06
CA ALA A 108 18.71 13.79 -11.42
C ALA A 108 17.74 14.04 -12.60
N GLU A 109 17.52 13.03 -13.42
CA GLU A 109 16.63 13.02 -14.57
C GLU A 109 15.21 12.52 -14.22
N GLY A 110 14.99 12.14 -12.96
CA GLY A 110 13.72 11.64 -12.45
C GLY A 110 13.49 10.15 -12.71
N GLU A 111 14.49 9.38 -13.14
CA GLU A 111 14.36 7.95 -13.38
C GLU A 111 14.58 7.11 -12.12
N LEU A 112 13.76 6.08 -11.96
CA LEU A 112 13.91 5.08 -10.89
C LEU A 112 14.63 3.81 -11.36
N GLY A 113 14.98 3.74 -12.65
CA GLY A 113 15.42 2.50 -13.29
C GLY A 113 14.27 1.48 -13.46
N PRO A 114 14.58 0.19 -13.69
CA PRO A 114 13.58 -0.80 -14.11
C PRO A 114 12.75 -1.35 -12.93
N VAL A 115 11.97 -0.48 -12.27
CA VAL A 115 11.07 -0.82 -11.17
C VAL A 115 9.75 -1.43 -11.67
N TYR A 116 8.74 -1.52 -10.79
CA TYR A 116 7.48 -2.24 -10.99
C TYR A 116 6.86 -2.07 -12.38
N GLY A 117 6.65 -0.83 -12.84
CA GLY A 117 6.00 -0.57 -14.14
C GLY A 117 6.73 -1.24 -15.31
N LYS A 118 8.05 -1.03 -15.40
CA LYS A 118 8.89 -1.68 -16.41
C LYS A 118 8.79 -3.20 -16.33
N GLN A 119 8.88 -3.77 -15.13
CA GLN A 119 8.78 -5.22 -14.93
C GLN A 119 7.40 -5.75 -15.34
N TRP A 120 6.32 -5.02 -15.04
CA TRP A 120 4.96 -5.46 -15.34
C TRP A 120 4.63 -5.42 -16.83
N ARG A 121 5.08 -4.37 -17.54
CA ARG A 121 4.70 -4.13 -18.94
C ARG A 121 5.77 -4.50 -19.96
N SER A 122 7.02 -4.63 -19.54
CA SER A 122 8.16 -4.82 -20.46
C SER A 122 9.33 -5.51 -19.75
N TRP A 123 9.08 -6.66 -19.13
CA TRP A 123 10.13 -7.46 -18.50
C TRP A 123 11.07 -8.06 -19.54
N THR A 124 12.37 -7.76 -19.44
CA THR A 124 13.39 -8.38 -20.30
C THR A 124 13.84 -9.70 -19.69
N ALA A 125 13.50 -10.81 -20.35
CA ALA A 125 13.94 -12.15 -19.97
C ALA A 125 15.45 -12.34 -20.25
N PRO A 126 16.11 -13.33 -19.63
CA PRO A 126 17.54 -13.61 -19.86
C PRO A 126 17.92 -13.89 -21.32
N ASP A 127 16.96 -14.31 -22.14
CA ASP A 127 17.12 -14.57 -23.58
C ASP A 127 16.83 -13.35 -24.48
N GLY A 128 16.58 -12.18 -23.88
CA GLY A 128 16.33 -10.93 -24.58
C GLY A 128 14.87 -10.69 -25.00
N ARG A 129 13.96 -11.65 -24.76
CA ARG A 129 12.53 -11.41 -25.01
C ARG A 129 11.97 -10.36 -24.06
N VAL A 130 10.99 -9.59 -24.54
CA VAL A 130 10.24 -8.63 -23.73
C VAL A 130 8.84 -9.18 -23.46
N ILE A 131 8.46 -9.27 -22.19
CA ILE A 131 7.20 -9.88 -21.74
C ILE A 131 6.33 -8.81 -21.07
N ASP A 132 5.11 -8.63 -21.59
CA ASP A 132 4.05 -7.86 -20.94
C ASP A 132 3.20 -8.80 -20.08
N GLN A 133 3.52 -8.83 -18.79
CA GLN A 133 2.89 -9.72 -17.81
C GLN A 133 1.42 -9.34 -17.58
N ILE A 134 1.09 -8.04 -17.61
CA ILE A 134 -0.29 -7.56 -17.39
C ILE A 134 -1.19 -7.95 -18.55
N THR A 135 -0.73 -7.73 -19.79
CA THR A 135 -1.50 -8.13 -20.98
C THR A 135 -1.73 -9.64 -21.00
N THR A 136 -0.70 -10.43 -20.68
CA THR A 136 -0.78 -11.89 -20.59
C THR A 136 -1.76 -12.34 -19.51
N LEU A 137 -1.69 -11.76 -18.31
CA LEU A 137 -2.60 -12.05 -17.20
C LEU A 137 -4.05 -11.77 -17.58
N VAL A 138 -4.34 -10.59 -18.14
CA VAL A 138 -5.71 -10.20 -18.53
C VAL A 138 -6.23 -11.10 -19.64
N HIS A 139 -5.39 -11.49 -20.59
CA HIS A 139 -5.76 -12.46 -21.63
C HIS A 139 -6.16 -13.80 -20.98
N ASN A 140 -5.30 -14.36 -20.14
CA ASN A 140 -5.53 -15.66 -19.51
C ASN A 140 -6.78 -15.66 -18.62
N LEU A 141 -7.03 -14.60 -17.84
CA LEU A 141 -8.26 -14.48 -17.04
C LEU A 141 -9.54 -14.53 -17.90
N LYS A 142 -9.47 -14.15 -19.17
CA LYS A 142 -10.62 -14.16 -20.10
C LYS A 142 -10.73 -15.47 -20.87
N THR A 143 -9.63 -16.15 -21.15
CA THR A 143 -9.59 -17.31 -22.06
C THR A 143 -9.37 -18.63 -21.36
N ASN A 144 -8.77 -18.64 -20.17
CA ASN A 144 -8.46 -19.82 -19.36
C ASN A 144 -8.41 -19.46 -17.85
N PRO A 145 -9.58 -19.15 -17.24
CA PRO A 145 -9.68 -18.74 -15.84
C PRO A 145 -9.42 -19.86 -14.84
#